data_AF-A0AAU9UUN4-F1
#
_entry.id   AF-A0AAU9UUN4-F1
#
_cell.length_a   1.000
_cell.length_b   1.000
_cell.length_c   1.000
_cell.angle_alpha   90.00
_cell.angle_beta   90.00
_cell.angle_gamma   90.00
#
_symmetry.space_group_name_H-M   'P 1'
#
loop_
_entity.id
_entity.type
_entity.pdbx_description
1 polymer ?
#
loop_
_entity_poly.entity_id
_entity_poly.type
_entity_poly.pdbx_seq_one_letter_code
_entity_poly.pdbx_strand_id
1 'polypeptide(L)'
;MVNKYKRKTTNASWDEETMKLAMEESKKTSVNTAAKIYGINLSTLQRHLKKGSAKKNPWKICKTAGEDWYVGKVRHCDITLRRPEPTSVAHARGFNRPQVERFFDLLEQ
;
A
#
# COMPACT_ATOMS: atom_id res chain seq x y z
N MET A 1 21.76 -7.80 18.90
CA MET A 1 20.70 -8.71 19.42
C MET A 1 19.35 -8.07 19.14
N VAL A 2 18.45 -8.71 18.39
CA VAL A 2 17.14 -8.12 18.03
C VAL A 2 16.22 -8.17 19.24
N ASN A 3 15.79 -7.01 19.73
CA ASN A 3 14.88 -6.93 20.87
C ASN A 3 13.46 -7.36 20.45
N LYS A 4 12.91 -8.39 21.10
CA LYS A 4 11.52 -8.84 20.84
C LYS A 4 10.56 -7.85 21.52
N TYR A 5 9.88 -7.04 20.72
CA TYR A 5 8.87 -6.10 21.20
C TYR A 5 7.72 -6.81 21.93
N LYS A 6 7.46 -6.40 23.19
CA LYS A 6 6.27 -6.82 23.95
C LYS A 6 5.15 -5.80 23.73
N ARG A 7 3.99 -6.24 23.24
CA ARG A 7 2.84 -5.37 22.99
C ARG A 7 2.26 -4.85 24.31
N LYS A 8 1.88 -3.57 24.35
CA LYS A 8 1.31 -2.89 25.53
C LYS A 8 -0.22 -3.00 25.63
N THR A 9 -0.88 -3.53 24.60
CA THR A 9 -2.32 -3.44 24.38
C THR A 9 -2.90 -4.80 24.03
N THR A 10 -4.09 -5.09 24.54
CA THR A 10 -4.91 -6.28 24.22
C THR A 10 -5.86 -6.05 23.04
N ASN A 11 -5.79 -4.91 22.34
CA ASN A 11 -6.58 -4.67 21.13
C ASN A 11 -6.29 -5.77 20.11
N ALA A 12 -7.37 -6.34 19.57
CA ALA A 12 -7.40 -7.61 18.85
C ALA A 12 -7.37 -8.88 19.71
N SER A 13 -7.81 -8.79 20.98
CA SER A 13 -8.18 -9.93 21.83
C SER A 13 -9.53 -10.53 21.39
N TRP A 14 -9.65 -10.86 20.11
CA TRP A 14 -10.71 -11.74 19.62
C TRP A 14 -10.12 -13.13 19.53
N ASP A 15 -10.88 -14.11 19.99
CA ASP A 15 -10.49 -15.50 19.88
C ASP A 15 -10.56 -15.99 18.42
N GLU A 16 -9.62 -16.84 18.00
CA GLU A 16 -9.52 -17.27 16.59
C GLU A 16 -10.76 -18.04 16.12
N GLU A 17 -11.37 -18.82 17.02
CA GLU A 17 -12.58 -19.59 16.72
C GLU A 17 -13.78 -18.66 16.56
N THR A 18 -13.89 -17.62 17.40
CA THR A 18 -14.94 -16.61 17.25
C THR A 18 -14.86 -15.87 15.91
N MET A 19 -13.65 -15.63 15.40
CA MET A 19 -13.45 -15.02 14.09
C MET A 19 -13.87 -15.95 12.94
N LYS A 20 -13.57 -17.26 13.04
CA LYS A 20 -13.99 -18.27 12.05
C LYS A 20 -15.52 -18.39 12.00
N LEU A 21 -16.15 -18.50 13.16
CA LEU A 21 -17.62 -18.56 13.27
C LEU A 21 -18.27 -17.30 12.69
N ALA A 22 -17.74 -16.12 13.01
CA ALA A 22 -18.24 -14.86 12.45
C ALA A 22 -18.08 -14.79 10.92
N MET A 23 -17.01 -15.33 10.35
CA MET A 23 -16.84 -15.42 8.89
C MET A 23 -17.87 -16.37 8.26
N GLU A 24 -18.12 -17.54 8.85
CA GLU A 24 -19.16 -18.46 8.35
C GLU A 24 -20.56 -17.88 8.47
N GLU A 25 -20.88 -17.20 9.58
CA GLU A 25 -22.18 -16.57 9.78
C GLU A 25 -22.41 -15.38 8.85
N SER A 26 -21.34 -14.63 8.53
CA SER A 26 -21.41 -13.51 7.60
C SER A 26 -21.79 -13.93 6.17
N LYS A 27 -21.51 -15.19 5.78
CA LYS A 27 -21.93 -15.75 4.49
C LYS A 27 -23.43 -16.01 4.43
N LYS A 28 -24.07 -16.26 5.58
CA LYS A 28 -25.51 -16.60 5.69
C LYS A 28 -26.37 -15.35 5.85
N THR A 29 -25.93 -14.41 6.68
CA THR A 29 -26.67 -13.18 6.99
C THR A 29 -25.99 -11.97 6.35
N SER A 30 -25.44 -11.07 7.17
CA SER A 30 -24.71 -9.89 6.73
C SER A 30 -23.48 -9.67 7.61
N VAL A 31 -22.47 -8.97 7.10
CA VAL A 31 -21.23 -8.73 7.85
C VAL A 31 -21.50 -7.90 9.13
N ASN A 32 -22.48 -6.99 9.09
CA ASN A 32 -22.83 -6.15 10.24
C ASN A 32 -23.60 -6.93 11.32
N THR A 33 -24.52 -7.82 10.93
CA THR A 33 -25.24 -8.68 11.89
C THR A 33 -24.28 -9.67 12.55
N ALA A 34 -23.42 -10.32 11.78
CA ALA A 34 -22.39 -11.21 12.31
C ALA A 34 -21.44 -10.48 13.28
N ALA A 35 -20.95 -9.29 12.91
CA ALA A 35 -20.09 -8.49 13.78
C ALA A 35 -20.74 -8.18 15.14
N LYS A 36 -22.03 -7.81 15.15
CA LYS A 36 -22.79 -7.53 16.38
C LYS A 36 -22.99 -8.77 17.24
N ILE A 37 -23.34 -9.91 16.64
CA ILE A 37 -23.59 -11.17 17.35
C ILE A 37 -22.33 -11.66 18.08
N TYR A 38 -21.18 -11.59 17.42
CA TYR A 38 -19.91 -12.07 17.99
C TYR A 38 -19.12 -11.00 18.74
N GLY A 39 -19.66 -9.77 18.87
CA GLY A 39 -18.97 -8.67 19.57
C GLY A 39 -17.67 -8.21 18.90
N ILE A 40 -17.53 -8.44 17.59
CA ILE A 40 -16.33 -8.09 16.82
C ILE A 40 -16.56 -6.73 16.14
N ASN A 41 -15.53 -5.88 16.13
CA ASN A 41 -15.63 -4.61 15.44
C ASN A 41 -15.82 -4.84 13.92
N LEU A 42 -16.80 -4.16 13.29
CA LEU A 42 -17.19 -4.37 11.90
C LEU A 42 -15.99 -4.26 10.93
N SER A 43 -15.16 -3.24 11.12
CA SER A 43 -13.96 -2.98 10.31
C SER A 43 -12.96 -4.13 10.39
N THR A 44 -12.85 -4.79 11.55
CA THR A 44 -12.00 -5.96 11.74
C THR A 44 -12.54 -7.15 10.94
N LEU A 45 -13.83 -7.48 11.08
CA LEU A 45 -14.42 -8.61 10.36
C LEU A 45 -14.33 -8.42 8.83
N GLN A 46 -14.63 -7.22 8.34
CA GLN A 46 -14.48 -6.85 6.93
C GLN A 46 -13.03 -6.99 6.43
N ARG A 47 -12.05 -6.57 7.23
CA ARG A 47 -10.63 -6.71 6.89
C ARG A 47 -10.21 -8.17 6.75
N HIS A 48 -10.71 -9.04 7.64
CA HIS A 48 -10.42 -10.47 7.59
C HIS A 48 -11.06 -11.14 6.37
N LEU A 49 -12.31 -10.80 6.03
CA LEU A 49 -12.95 -11.23 4.78
C LEU A 49 -12.16 -10.79 3.53
N LYS A 50 -11.61 -9.57 3.55
CA LYS A 50 -10.84 -9.01 2.43
C LYS A 50 -9.40 -9.55 2.34
N LYS A 51 -8.86 -10.16 3.40
CA LYS A 51 -7.47 -10.67 3.46
C LYS A 51 -7.17 -11.72 2.40
N GLY A 52 -8.18 -12.48 1.96
CA GLY A 52 -8.08 -13.44 0.85
C GLY A 52 -8.54 -12.88 -0.51
N SER A 53 -9.11 -11.68 -0.56
CA SER A 53 -9.51 -11.06 -1.83
C SER A 53 -8.24 -10.66 -2.59
N ALA A 54 -7.97 -11.37 -3.68
CA ALA A 54 -6.78 -11.18 -4.52
C ALA A 54 -6.88 -9.89 -5.35
N LYS A 55 -7.06 -8.72 -4.73
CA LYS A 55 -6.69 -7.46 -5.39
C LYS A 55 -5.18 -7.44 -5.46
N LYS A 56 -4.67 -8.06 -6.54
CA LYS A 56 -3.26 -8.12 -6.85
C LYS A 56 -2.73 -6.68 -6.91
N ASN A 57 -1.59 -6.44 -6.27
CA ASN A 57 -0.92 -5.15 -6.34
C ASN A 57 -0.61 -4.83 -7.83
N PRO A 58 -1.17 -3.74 -8.40
CA PRO A 58 -0.93 -3.37 -9.80
C PRO A 58 0.57 -3.22 -10.12
N TRP A 59 1.37 -2.78 -9.16
CA TRP A 59 2.83 -2.66 -9.30
C TRP A 59 3.53 -4.00 -9.53
N LYS A 60 3.00 -5.10 -8.97
CA LYS A 60 3.60 -6.44 -9.12
C LYS A 60 3.24 -7.12 -10.45
N ILE A 61 2.18 -6.69 -11.12
CA ILE A 61 1.71 -7.29 -12.37
C ILE A 61 2.08 -6.42 -13.57
N CYS A 62 1.67 -5.15 -13.51
CA CYS A 62 1.68 -4.24 -14.65
C CYS A 62 2.92 -3.32 -14.64
N LYS A 63 3.63 -3.26 -13.51
CA LYS A 63 4.68 -2.25 -13.22
C LYS A 63 4.20 -0.80 -13.39
N THR A 64 2.89 -0.59 -13.39
CA THR A 64 2.25 0.73 -13.46
C THR A 64 1.49 1.01 -12.17
N ALA A 65 1.30 2.30 -11.90
CA ALA A 65 0.42 2.73 -10.82
C ALA A 65 -1.04 2.38 -11.18
N GLY A 66 -1.77 1.78 -10.24
CA GLY A 66 -3.17 1.40 -10.44
C GLY A 66 -4.14 2.59 -10.43
N GLU A 67 -5.39 2.34 -10.78
CA GLU A 67 -6.47 3.34 -10.80
C GLU A 67 -6.60 4.10 -9.47
N ASP A 68 -6.45 3.42 -8.33
CA ASP A 68 -6.48 4.02 -6.99
C ASP A 68 -5.45 5.15 -6.81
N TRP A 69 -4.25 4.98 -7.40
CA TRP A 69 -3.21 6.01 -7.40
C TRP A 69 -3.61 7.21 -8.28
N TYR A 70 -4.19 6.95 -9.46
CA TYR A 70 -4.65 8.02 -10.35
C TYR A 70 -5.79 8.83 -9.72
N VAL A 71 -6.78 8.15 -9.14
CA VAL A 71 -7.88 8.79 -8.40
C VAL A 71 -7.32 9.60 -7.22
N GLY A 72 -6.37 9.05 -6.46
CA GLY A 72 -5.67 9.77 -5.40
C GLY A 72 -4.92 11.01 -5.90
N LYS A 73 -4.28 10.91 -7.05
CA LYS A 73 -3.56 12.02 -7.70
C LYS A 73 -4.52 13.12 -8.14
N VAL A 74 -5.57 12.77 -8.87
CA VAL A 74 -6.59 13.72 -9.39
C VAL A 74 -7.35 14.44 -8.26
N ARG A 75 -7.49 13.82 -7.08
CA ARG A 75 -8.07 14.49 -5.90
C ARG A 75 -7.30 15.74 -5.46
N HIS A 76 -6.03 15.85 -5.80
CA HIS A 76 -5.28 17.09 -5.64
C HIS A 76 -5.48 17.93 -6.90
N CYS A 77 -6.50 18.78 -6.92
CA CYS A 77 -6.74 19.69 -8.04
C CYS A 77 -5.60 20.72 -8.24
N ASP A 78 -4.73 20.88 -7.24
CA ASP A 78 -3.57 21.78 -7.26
C ASP A 78 -2.31 21.09 -7.81
N ILE A 79 -2.44 20.12 -8.72
CA ILE A 79 -1.27 19.57 -9.43
C ILE A 79 -0.72 20.65 -10.35
N THR A 80 0.27 21.36 -9.84
CA THR A 80 1.10 22.22 -10.66
C THR A 80 2.11 21.36 -11.41
N LEU A 81 2.17 21.52 -12.73
CA LEU A 81 3.38 21.16 -13.46
C LEU A 81 4.47 22.10 -12.92
N ARG A 82 5.41 21.56 -12.15
CA ARG A 82 6.59 22.34 -11.74
C ARG A 82 7.24 22.86 -13.02
N ARG A 83 7.48 24.17 -13.08
CA ARG A 83 8.33 24.74 -14.12
C ARG A 83 9.68 24.05 -13.98
N PRO A 84 10.23 23.43 -15.05
CA PRO A 84 11.59 22.91 -14.96
C PRO A 84 12.50 24.07 -14.58
N GLU A 85 13.38 23.86 -13.59
CA GLU A 85 14.40 24.85 -13.30
C GLU A 85 15.23 25.08 -14.58
N PRO A 86 15.53 26.34 -14.93
CA PRO A 86 16.29 26.64 -16.13
C PRO A 86 17.63 25.93 -16.05
N THR A 87 17.75 24.86 -16.84
CA THR A 87 18.94 24.02 -16.84
C THR A 87 19.97 24.69 -17.75
N SER A 88 21.14 25.01 -17.21
CA SER A 88 22.22 25.56 -18.01
C SER A 88 22.61 24.57 -19.12
N VAL A 89 23.09 25.09 -20.26
CA VAL A 89 23.57 24.25 -21.37
C VAL A 89 24.68 23.29 -20.90
N ALA A 90 25.49 23.72 -19.93
CA ALA A 90 26.52 22.88 -19.31
C ALA A 90 25.90 21.67 -18.57
N HIS A 91 24.84 21.87 -17.78
CA HIS A 91 24.14 20.77 -17.12
C HIS A 91 23.45 19.84 -18.13
N ALA A 92 22.79 20.39 -19.17
CA ALA A 92 22.17 19.57 -20.22
C ALA A 92 23.20 18.67 -20.94
N ARG A 93 24.43 19.17 -21.13
CA ARG A 93 25.54 18.38 -21.71
C ARG A 93 26.08 17.32 -20.76
N GLY A 94 26.02 17.55 -19.44
CA GLY A 94 26.42 16.58 -18.41
C GLY A 94 25.46 15.40 -18.30
N PHE A 95 24.15 15.63 -18.51
CA PHE A 95 23.13 14.58 -18.55
C PHE A 95 22.97 13.93 -19.93
N ASN A 96 24.08 13.67 -20.63
CA ASN A 96 24.10 12.90 -21.86
C ASN A 96 24.44 11.43 -21.56
N ARG A 97 23.81 10.48 -22.26
CA ARG A 97 23.99 9.04 -22.03
C ARG A 97 25.47 8.60 -21.91
N PRO A 98 26.40 9.02 -22.80
CA PRO A 98 27.80 8.63 -22.69
C PRO A 98 28.52 9.20 -21.46
N GLN A 99 28.13 10.40 -20.99
CA GLN A 99 28.70 11.01 -19.79
C GLN A 99 28.20 10.32 -18.53
N VAL A 100 26.94 9.92 -18.52
CA VAL A 100 26.33 9.17 -17.42
C VAL A 100 26.93 7.76 -17.33
N GLU A 101 27.10 7.07 -18.45
CA GLU A 101 27.80 5.77 -18.50
C GLU A 101 29.21 5.89 -17.91
N ARG A 102 30.01 6.85 -18.39
CA ARG A 102 31.36 7.10 -17.87
C ARG A 102 31.38 7.40 -16.37
N PHE A 103 30.39 8.14 -15.85
CA PHE A 103 30.31 8.43 -14.41
C PHE A 103 30.12 7.14 -13.59
N PHE A 104 29.26 6.24 -14.04
CA PHE A 104 29.03 4.97 -13.34
C PHE A 104 30.22 4.02 -13.45
N ASP A 105 30.90 3.98 -14.61
CA ASP A 105 32.13 3.20 -14.78
C ASP A 105 33.23 3.63 -13.80
N LEU A 106 33.31 4.92 -13.47
CA LEU A 106 34.23 5.47 -12.47
C LEU A 106 33.80 5.21 -11.03
N LEU A 107 32.50 5.06 -10.78
CA LEU A 107 31.94 4.80 -9.44
C LEU A 107 32.16 3.34 -9.01
N GLU A 108 32.23 2.41 -9.96
CA GLU A 108 32.44 0.98 -9.71
C GLU A 108 33.92 0.59 -9.51
N GLN A 109 34.86 1.51 -9.77
CA GLN A 109 36.29 1.36 -9.50
C GLN A 109 36.64 1.65 -8.04
#